data_AF-A0AA91A2J9-F1
#
_entry.id   AF-A0AA91A2J9-F1
#
_cell.length_a   1.000
_cell.length_b   1.000
_cell.length_c   1.000
_cell.angle_alpha   90.00
_cell.angle_beta   90.00
_cell.angle_gamma   90.00
#
_symmetry.space_group_name_H-M   'P 1'
#
loop_
_entity.id
_entity.type
_entity.pdbx_description
1 polymer ?
#
loop_
_entity_poly.entity_id
_entity_poly.type
_entity_poly.pdbx_seq_one_letter_code
_entity_poly.pdbx_strand_id
1 'polypeptide(L)'
;MKKVIILMVLLLTTMAHTAFAEQRGVFMEFHRKINPGKNMQVNRAPMRMPIEVVYDSDTHNIKVTGDTGIEAEVFLYNVNGTLESHSSTLNTEFSVLESGTYVILIQGECWYAEGEIEM
;
A
#
# COMPACT_ATOMS: atom_id res chain seq x y z
N MET A 1 50.87 3.00 24.47
CA MET A 1 50.21 3.67 23.32
C MET A 1 49.22 2.77 22.58
N LYS A 2 49.43 1.44 22.44
CA LYS A 2 48.47 0.52 21.78
C LYS A 2 47.06 0.47 22.38
N LYS A 3 46.91 0.64 23.71
CA LYS A 3 45.60 0.57 24.40
C LYS A 3 44.65 1.74 24.07
N VAL A 4 45.20 2.89 23.68
CA VAL A 4 44.39 4.09 23.33
C VAL A 4 43.75 3.92 21.95
N ILE A 5 44.45 3.25 21.03
CA ILE A 5 43.96 2.97 19.67
C ILE A 5 42.76 2.02 19.71
N ILE A 6 42.81 1.01 20.59
CA ILE A 6 41.71 0.05 20.77
C ILE A 6 40.44 0.74 21.28
N LEU A 7 40.59 1.69 22.21
CA LEU A 7 39.45 2.44 22.76
C LEU A 7 38.79 3.34 21.71
N MET A 8 39.57 3.91 20.80
CA MET A 8 39.10 4.81 19.75
C MET A 8 38.38 4.07 18.62
N VAL A 9 38.80 2.84 18.30
CA VAL A 9 38.13 1.97 17.30
C VAL A 9 36.78 1.48 17.82
N LEU A 10 36.67 1.20 19.13
CA LEU A 10 35.41 0.74 19.74
C LEU A 10 34.33 1.84 19.79
N LEU A 11 34.73 3.11 19.89
CA LEU A 11 33.81 4.25 19.88
C LEU A 11 33.19 4.51 18.50
N LEU A 12 33.89 4.15 17.41
CA LEU A 12 33.44 4.38 16.03
C LEU A 12 32.44 3.33 15.51
N THR A 13 32.27 2.19 16.19
CA THR A 13 31.37 1.10 15.76
C THR A 13 29.94 1.22 16.27
N THR A 14 29.59 2.30 16.99
CA THR A 14 28.25 2.46 17.60
C THR A 14 27.27 3.27 16.75
N MET A 15 27.60 3.57 15.50
CA MET A 15 26.64 4.07 14.51
C MET A 15 25.71 2.91 14.09
N ALA A 16 24.81 2.53 14.99
CA ALA A 16 23.65 1.74 14.66
C ALA A 16 22.83 2.60 13.69
N HIS A 17 22.97 2.33 12.40
CA HIS A 17 22.07 2.85 11.40
C HIS A 17 20.70 2.28 11.77
N THR A 18 19.83 3.12 12.31
CA THR A 18 18.42 2.78 12.46
C THR A 18 17.88 2.65 11.04
N ALA A 19 17.88 1.43 10.50
CA ALA A 19 17.11 1.11 9.32
C ALA A 19 15.64 1.26 9.75
N PHE A 20 15.03 2.39 9.36
CA PHE A 20 13.58 2.48 9.41
C PHE A 20 13.09 1.54 8.32
N ALA A 21 12.45 0.44 8.71
CA ALA A 21 11.63 -0.34 7.80
C ALA A 21 10.50 0.58 7.35
N GLU A 22 10.63 1.14 6.15
CA GLU A 22 9.79 2.23 5.66
C GLU A 22 8.46 1.66 5.14
N GLN A 23 7.65 1.12 6.07
CA GLN A 23 6.28 0.77 5.78
C GLN A 23 5.48 2.04 5.52
N ARG A 24 5.04 2.21 4.29
CA ARG A 24 4.33 3.40 3.82
C ARG A 24 2.87 3.05 3.56
N GLY A 25 1.98 3.72 4.29
CA GLY A 25 0.56 3.70 3.97
C GLY A 25 0.31 4.30 2.58
N VAL A 26 -0.49 3.61 1.78
CA VAL A 26 -0.91 4.07 0.46
C VAL A 26 -2.20 4.85 0.62
N PHE A 27 -2.23 6.06 0.06
CA PHE A 27 -3.46 6.86 0.05
C PHE A 27 -4.44 6.25 -0.95
N MET A 28 -5.64 5.95 -0.47
CA MET A 28 -6.71 5.34 -1.26
C MET A 28 -7.86 6.32 -1.45
N GLU A 29 -8.24 6.58 -2.69
CA GLU A 29 -9.44 7.34 -3.03
C GLU A 29 -10.62 6.39 -3.25
N PHE A 30 -11.73 6.63 -2.55
CA PHE A 30 -12.90 5.75 -2.57
C PHE A 30 -14.07 6.36 -3.37
N HIS A 31 -14.55 5.61 -4.34
CA HIS A 31 -15.61 6.02 -5.26
C HIS A 31 -16.83 5.11 -5.15
N ARG A 32 -18.02 5.70 -5.14
CA ARG A 32 -19.29 4.94 -5.23
C ARG A 32 -19.76 4.90 -6.68
N LYS A 33 -20.14 3.72 -7.16
CA LYS A 33 -20.83 3.57 -8.44
C LYS A 33 -22.26 4.13 -8.28
N ILE A 34 -22.53 5.30 -8.86
CA ILE A 34 -23.85 5.93 -8.79
C ILE A 34 -24.76 5.23 -9.81
N ASN A 35 -25.85 4.62 -9.33
CA ASN A 35 -26.88 4.11 -10.23
C ASN A 35 -27.61 5.28 -10.90
N PRO A 36 -27.59 5.41 -12.25
CA PRO A 36 -28.16 6.56 -12.95
C PRO A 36 -29.69 6.71 -12.80
N GLY A 37 -30.39 5.67 -12.34
CA GLY A 37 -31.84 5.70 -12.08
C GLY A 37 -32.27 6.38 -10.77
N LYS A 38 -31.32 6.76 -9.89
CA LYS A 38 -31.60 7.45 -8.61
C LYS A 38 -30.73 8.69 -8.48
N ASN A 39 -30.96 9.67 -9.37
CA ASN A 39 -30.33 10.99 -9.32
C ASN A 39 -30.90 11.85 -8.18
N MET A 40 -30.61 11.47 -6.93
CA MET A 40 -30.71 12.39 -5.80
C MET A 40 -29.27 12.77 -5.44
N GLN A 41 -28.84 13.93 -5.92
CA GLN A 41 -27.53 14.50 -5.59
C GLN A 41 -27.59 14.98 -4.13
N VAL A 42 -27.29 14.07 -3.20
CA VAL A 42 -27.22 14.37 -1.76
C VAL A 42 -25.76 14.57 -1.42
N ASN A 43 -25.42 15.73 -0.87
CA ASN A 43 -24.07 15.99 -0.35
C ASN A 43 -23.82 15.05 0.84
N ARG A 44 -22.96 14.05 0.66
CA ARG A 44 -22.60 13.07 1.68
C ARG A 44 -21.11 13.20 1.99
N ALA A 45 -20.77 12.97 3.26
CA ALA A 45 -19.38 12.86 3.66
C ALA A 45 -18.65 11.77 2.84
N PRO A 46 -17.35 11.92 2.59
CA PRO A 46 -16.53 10.92 1.91
C PRO A 46 -16.70 9.52 2.53
N MET A 47 -16.69 8.49 1.69
CA MET A 47 -16.82 7.11 2.14
C MET A 47 -15.53 6.71 2.88
N ARG A 48 -15.68 6.27 4.13
CA ARG A 48 -14.58 5.65 4.89
C ARG A 48 -14.82 4.15 4.92
N MET A 49 -13.93 3.38 4.31
CA MET A 49 -13.94 1.93 4.42
C MET A 49 -12.76 1.48 5.29
N PRO A 50 -12.95 0.46 6.13
CA PRO A 50 -11.88 -0.13 6.94
C PRO A 50 -11.02 -1.03 6.04
N ILE A 51 -10.34 -0.41 5.09
CA ILE A 51 -9.39 -1.05 4.17
C ILE A 51 -8.11 -0.24 4.21
N GLU A 52 -7.01 -0.93 4.41
CA GLU A 52 -5.67 -0.34 4.48
C GLU A 52 -4.76 -1.03 3.47
N VAL A 53 -3.98 -0.22 2.75
CA VAL A 53 -2.96 -0.68 1.84
C VAL A 53 -1.62 -0.14 2.32
N VAL A 54 -0.66 -1.03 2.53
CA VAL A 54 0.68 -0.69 3.01
C VAL A 54 1.70 -1.25 2.03
N TYR A 55 2.66 -0.44 1.64
CA TYR A 55 3.84 -0.86 0.90
C TYR A 55 5.04 -0.97 1.87
N ASP A 56 5.74 -2.10 1.82
CA ASP A 56 6.96 -2.36 2.58
C ASP A 56 8.14 -2.38 1.61
N SER A 57 9.00 -1.35 1.67
CA SER A 57 10.12 -1.17 0.76
C SER A 57 11.24 -2.19 0.94
N ASP A 58 11.39 -2.76 2.15
CA ASP A 58 12.45 -3.73 2.44
C ASP A 58 12.13 -5.07 1.77
N THR A 59 10.87 -5.49 1.86
CA THR A 59 10.39 -6.75 1.28
C THR A 59 9.80 -6.61 -0.12
N HIS A 60 9.67 -5.37 -0.61
CA HIS A 60 8.98 -5.02 -1.85
C HIS A 60 7.58 -5.65 -1.93
N ASN A 61 6.83 -5.55 -0.83
CA ASN A 61 5.53 -6.20 -0.68
C ASN A 61 4.43 -5.14 -0.47
N ILE A 62 3.35 -5.26 -1.24
CA ILE A 62 2.12 -4.51 -1.00
C ILE A 62 1.15 -5.40 -0.26
N LYS A 63 0.75 -4.97 0.93
CA LYS A 63 -0.23 -5.64 1.75
C LYS A 63 -1.56 -4.90 1.70
N VAL A 64 -2.64 -5.62 1.40
CA VAL A 64 -4.01 -5.12 1.46
C VAL A 64 -4.74 -5.82 2.58
N THR A 65 -5.20 -5.06 3.56
CA THR A 65 -6.00 -5.57 4.69
C THR A 65 -7.36 -4.92 4.72
N GLY A 66 -8.37 -5.66 5.16
CA GLY A 66 -9.70 -5.13 5.38
C GLY A 66 -10.55 -6.05 6.24
N ASP A 67 -11.65 -5.51 6.76
CA ASP A 67 -12.59 -6.26 7.59
C ASP A 67 -13.12 -7.50 6.86
N THR A 68 -13.32 -8.60 7.60
CA THR A 68 -13.73 -9.91 7.05
C THR A 68 -15.10 -9.93 6.38
N GLY A 69 -15.93 -8.89 6.59
CA GLY A 69 -17.24 -8.75 5.97
C GLY A 69 -17.25 -8.01 4.62
N ILE A 70 -16.09 -7.55 4.14
CA ILE A 70 -16.00 -6.81 2.88
C ILE A 70 -15.64 -7.75 1.74
N GLU A 71 -16.57 -7.90 0.80
CA GLU A 71 -16.34 -8.60 -0.46
C GLU A 71 -15.80 -7.62 -1.50
N ALA A 72 -14.53 -7.78 -1.87
CA ALA A 72 -13.89 -7.01 -2.92
C ALA A 72 -12.71 -7.79 -3.54
N GLU A 73 -12.45 -7.48 -4.80
CA GLU A 73 -11.29 -7.97 -5.54
C GLU A 73 -10.20 -6.90 -5.56
N VAL A 74 -8.94 -7.32 -5.71
CA VAL A 74 -7.79 -6.43 -5.77
C VAL A 74 -7.02 -6.67 -7.04
N PHE A 75 -6.72 -5.59 -7.77
CA PHE A 75 -5.96 -5.59 -9.01
C PHE A 75 -4.75 -4.69 -8.85
N LEU A 76 -3.60 -5.13 -9.35
CA LEU A 76 -2.38 -4.35 -9.38
C LEU A 76 -1.95 -4.13 -10.83
N TYR A 77 -1.82 -2.87 -11.21
CA TYR A 77 -1.39 -2.46 -12.54
C TYR A 77 -0.04 -1.75 -12.46
N ASN A 78 0.82 -1.96 -13.46
CA ASN A 78 2.00 -1.12 -13.64
C ASN A 78 1.65 0.22 -14.30
N VAL A 79 2.63 1.11 -14.43
CA VAL A 79 2.50 2.45 -15.04
C VAL A 79 1.94 2.44 -16.48
N ASN A 80 2.12 1.34 -17.22
CA ASN A 80 1.60 1.21 -18.58
C ASN A 80 0.14 0.74 -18.61
N GLY A 81 -0.48 0.51 -17.44
CA GLY A 81 -1.83 -0.03 -17.31
C GLY A 81 -1.92 -1.54 -17.55
N THR A 82 -0.79 -2.26 -17.59
CA THR A 82 -0.78 -3.72 -17.70
C THR A 82 -1.06 -4.34 -16.34
N LEU A 83 -1.95 -5.32 -16.29
CA LEU A 83 -2.26 -6.08 -15.08
C LEU A 83 -1.06 -6.96 -14.70
N GLU A 84 -0.49 -6.71 -13.52
CA GLU A 84 0.66 -7.44 -12.97
C GLU A 84 0.21 -8.53 -12.01
N SER A 85 -0.81 -8.24 -11.19
CA SER A 85 -1.33 -9.21 -10.24
C SER A 85 -2.80 -8.98 -9.90
N HIS A 86 -3.43 -10.01 -9.36
CA HIS A 86 -4.84 -10.02 -8.97
C HIS A 86 -5.08 -10.93 -7.78
N SER A 87 -6.05 -10.55 -6.95
CA SER A 87 -6.63 -11.38 -5.89
C SER A 87 -8.14 -11.26 -5.93
N SER A 88 -8.85 -12.38 -5.83
CA SER A 88 -10.32 -12.39 -5.76
C SER A 88 -10.88 -11.97 -4.39
N THR A 89 -10.02 -11.76 -3.39
CA THR A 89 -10.39 -11.31 -2.05
C THR A 89 -9.44 -10.24 -1.53
N LEU A 90 -9.92 -9.47 -0.55
CA LEU A 90 -9.06 -8.68 0.35
C LEU A 90 -8.16 -9.60 1.20
N ASN A 91 -7.35 -8.99 2.08
CA ASN A 91 -6.41 -9.69 2.97
C ASN A 91 -5.39 -10.49 2.17
N THR A 92 -4.75 -9.81 1.23
CA THR A 92 -3.80 -10.35 0.27
C THR A 92 -2.50 -9.56 0.27
N GLU A 93 -1.46 -10.15 -0.30
CA GLU A 93 -0.12 -9.59 -0.41
C GLU A 93 0.42 -9.79 -1.83
N PHE A 94 1.08 -8.77 -2.37
CA PHE A 94 1.70 -8.80 -3.69
C PHE A 94 3.17 -8.44 -3.57
N SER A 95 4.05 -9.35 -3.99
CA SER A 95 5.47 -9.06 -4.16
C SER A 95 5.70 -8.40 -5.52
N VAL A 96 6.38 -7.27 -5.53
CA VAL A 96 6.70 -6.51 -6.74
C VAL A 96 8.21 -6.43 -6.89
N LEU A 97 8.73 -6.75 -8.07
CA LEU A 97 10.18 -6.89 -8.28
C LEU A 97 10.81 -5.68 -8.96
N GLU A 98 10.01 -4.89 -9.67
CA GLU A 98 10.47 -3.75 -10.45
C GLU A 98 10.09 -2.45 -9.73
N SER A 99 11.02 -1.50 -9.69
CA SER A 99 10.76 -0.15 -9.18
C SER A 99 9.92 0.64 -10.17
N GLY A 100 9.12 1.58 -9.67
CA GLY A 100 8.25 2.41 -10.49
C GLY A 100 6.90 2.67 -9.86
N THR A 101 6.02 3.28 -10.64
CA THR A 101 4.65 3.61 -10.22
C THR A 101 3.71 2.46 -10.52
N TYR A 102 2.98 2.02 -9.49
CA TYR A 102 1.91 1.05 -9.59
C TYR A 102 0.59 1.67 -9.19
N VAL A 103 -0.49 1.20 -9.81
CA VAL A 103 -1.86 1.53 -9.44
C VAL A 103 -2.51 0.31 -8.85
N ILE A 104 -2.98 0.42 -7.61
CA ILE A 104 -3.80 -0.59 -6.97
C ILE A 104 -5.27 -0.20 -7.08
N LEU A 105 -6.10 -1.12 -7.57
CA LEU A 105 -7.54 -0.95 -7.70
C LEU A 105 -8.22 -2.02 -6.84
N ILE A 106 -9.06 -1.59 -5.91
CA ILE A 106 -9.89 -2.46 -5.09
C ILE A 106 -11.34 -2.28 -5.54
N GLN A 107 -11.97 -3.35 -5.98
CA GLN A 107 -13.31 -3.29 -6.57
C GLN A 107 -14.32 -4.09 -5.75
N GLY A 108 -15.33 -3.39 -5.23
CA GLY A 108 -16.53 -4.00 -4.68
C GLY A 108 -17.73 -3.92 -5.64
N GLU A 109 -18.88 -4.44 -5.18
CA GLU A 109 -20.11 -4.49 -5.97
C GLU A 109 -20.56 -3.08 -6.42
N CYS A 110 -20.75 -2.16 -5.47
CA CYS A 110 -21.27 -0.82 -5.70
C CYS A 110 -20.23 0.30 -5.52
N TRP A 111 -18.94 -0.03 -5.44
CA TRP A 111 -17.87 0.91 -5.16
C TRP A 111 -16.54 0.41 -5.72
N TYR A 112 -15.56 1.30 -5.82
CA TYR A 112 -14.17 0.95 -6.06
C TYR A 112 -13.27 1.93 -5.33
N ALA A 113 -12.02 1.55 -5.09
CA ALA A 113 -11.00 2.43 -4.55
C ALA A 113 -9.70 2.29 -5.34
N GLU A 114 -9.00 3.39 -5.54
CA GLU A 114 -7.73 3.39 -6.26
C GLU A 114 -6.66 4.13 -5.47
N GLY A 115 -5.42 3.68 -5.62
CA GLY A 115 -4.26 4.28 -4.98
C GLY A 115 -3.02 4.13 -5.84
N GLU A 116 -2.14 5.12 -5.75
CA GLU A 116 -0.86 5.13 -6.45
C GLU A 116 0.27 4.76 -5.49
N ILE A 117 1.15 3.88 -5.93
CA ILE A 117 2.26 3.35 -5.15
C ILE A 117 3.54 3.63 -5.92
N GLU A 118 4.31 4.61 -5.47
CA GLU A 118 5.69 4.82 -5.90
C GLU A 118 6.61 3.89 -5.11
N MET A 119 7.40 3.09 -5.85
CA MET A 119 8.37 2.12 -5.35
C MET A 119 9.79 2.49 -5.74
#